data_AF-A0A1B0BP22-F1
#
_entry.id   AF-A0A1B0BP22-F1
#
_cell.length_a   1.000
_cell.length_b   1.000
_cell.length_c   1.000
_cell.angle_alpha   90.00
_cell.angle_beta   90.00
_cell.angle_gamma   90.00
#
_symmetry.space_group_name_H-M   'P 1'
#
loop_
_entity.id
_entity.type
_entity.pdbx_description
1 polymer ?
#
loop_
_entity_poly.entity_id
_entity_poly.type
_entity_poly.pdbx_seq_one_letter_code
_entity_poly.pdbx_strand_id
1 'polypeptide(L)'
;QNPTSPLPSSSSTIRLFLSWFLRSVAEILIWGDEHDSSVFDFFLEKNILSYFLHIMRQKSGDSSFVCVQLLQTLNILFENISNETSLYYLLSNNQVNSIIVHKFDFFDEDV
;
A
#
# COMPACT_ATOMS: atom_id res chain seq x y z
N GLN A 1 16.12 -34.50 -13.52
CA GLN A 1 15.36 -33.22 -13.52
C GLN A 1 13.99 -33.54 -12.95
N ASN A 2 13.63 -32.96 -11.82
CA ASN A 2 12.38 -33.24 -11.11
C ASN A 2 11.36 -32.14 -11.48
N PRO A 3 10.25 -32.41 -12.20
CA PRO A 3 9.29 -31.39 -12.57
C PRO A 3 8.07 -31.47 -11.65
N THR A 4 8.23 -31.11 -10.39
CA THR A 4 7.09 -30.85 -9.49
C THR A 4 7.49 -29.75 -8.54
N SER A 5 7.63 -28.53 -9.07
CA SER A 5 7.36 -27.34 -8.27
C SER A 5 5.85 -27.34 -7.96
N PRO A 6 5.44 -27.32 -6.68
CA PRO A 6 4.02 -27.31 -6.34
C PRO A 6 3.36 -26.07 -6.96
N LEU A 7 2.20 -26.24 -7.60
CA LEU A 7 1.40 -25.10 -8.05
C LEU A 7 1.15 -24.19 -6.83
N PRO A 8 1.26 -22.86 -6.98
CA PRO A 8 0.97 -21.95 -5.89
C PRO A 8 -0.46 -22.20 -5.40
N SER A 9 -0.63 -22.33 -4.09
CA SER A 9 -1.95 -22.41 -3.48
C SER A 9 -2.77 -21.19 -3.90
N SER A 10 -4.10 -21.30 -4.04
CA SER A 10 -4.94 -20.16 -4.43
C SER A 10 -4.72 -18.93 -3.52
N SER A 11 -4.35 -19.13 -2.25
CA SER A 11 -3.95 -18.06 -1.32
C SER A 11 -2.67 -17.35 -1.76
N SER A 12 -1.65 -18.08 -2.20
CA SER A 12 -0.38 -17.51 -2.70
C SER A 12 -0.58 -16.67 -3.96
N THR A 13 -1.45 -17.10 -4.89
CA THR A 13 -1.75 -16.32 -6.10
C THR A 13 -2.50 -15.01 -5.79
N ILE A 14 -3.42 -15.04 -4.83
CA ILE A 14 -4.14 -13.83 -4.38
C ILE A 14 -3.18 -12.84 -3.72
N ARG A 15 -2.25 -13.33 -2.88
CA ARG A 15 -1.22 -12.50 -2.24
C ARG A 15 -0.31 -11.81 -3.25
N LEU A 16 0.13 -12.56 -4.27
CA LEU A 16 0.91 -12.00 -5.37
C LEU A 16 0.09 -10.91 -6.08
N PHE A 17 -1.11 -11.23 -6.56
CA PHE A 17 -1.96 -10.28 -7.28
C PHE A 17 -2.19 -8.99 -6.50
N LEU A 18 -2.43 -9.07 -5.19
CA LEU A 18 -2.59 -7.90 -4.34
C LEU A 18 -1.33 -7.04 -4.29
N SER A 19 -0.15 -7.63 -4.10
CA SER A 19 1.12 -6.91 -4.12
C SER A 19 1.35 -6.21 -5.47
N TRP A 20 1.10 -6.92 -6.58
CA TRP A 20 1.19 -6.36 -7.93
C TRP A 20 0.25 -5.17 -8.13
N PHE A 21 -1.00 -5.30 -7.68
CA PHE A 21 -2.00 -4.24 -7.79
C PHE A 21 -1.60 -3.00 -6.98
N LEU A 22 -1.19 -3.18 -5.71
CA LEU A 22 -0.78 -2.07 -4.84
C LEU A 22 0.44 -1.32 -5.40
N ARG A 23 1.43 -2.07 -5.89
CA ARG A 23 2.61 -1.47 -6.53
C ARG A 23 2.25 -0.69 -7.79
N SER A 24 1.35 -1.22 -8.62
CA SER A 24 0.87 -0.52 -9.81
C SER A 24 0.16 0.80 -9.46
N VAL A 25 -0.62 0.83 -8.38
CA VAL A 25 -1.23 2.08 -7.91
C VAL A 25 -0.16 3.08 -7.48
N ALA A 26 0.86 2.66 -6.73
CA ALA A 26 1.96 3.55 -6.35
C ALA A 26 2.73 4.09 -7.57
N GLU A 27 3.02 3.25 -8.56
CA GLU A 27 3.69 3.67 -9.80
C GLU A 27 2.87 4.70 -10.58
N ILE A 28 1.55 4.53 -10.68
CA ILE A 28 0.65 5.51 -11.32
C ILE A 28 0.66 6.84 -10.56
N LEU A 29 0.70 6.80 -9.24
CA LEU A 29 0.73 8.03 -8.42
C LEU A 29 2.07 8.75 -8.52
N ILE A 30 3.18 8.02 -8.53
CA ILE A 30 4.52 8.58 -8.74
C ILE A 30 4.60 9.20 -10.13
N TRP A 31 4.11 8.51 -11.15
CA TRP A 31 4.06 9.04 -12.51
C TRP A 31 3.17 10.29 -12.60
N GLY A 32 2.02 10.28 -11.92
CA GLY A 32 1.13 11.44 -11.81
C GLY A 32 1.79 12.64 -11.12
N ASP A 33 2.59 12.42 -10.07
CA ASP A 33 3.31 13.50 -9.38
C ASP A 33 4.31 14.22 -10.31
N GLU A 34 4.99 13.48 -11.19
CA GLU A 34 6.00 14.02 -12.10
C GLU A 34 5.44 14.57 -13.42
N HIS A 35 4.38 13.96 -13.97
CA HIS A 35 3.89 14.25 -15.33
C HIS A 35 2.55 15.00 -15.35
N ASP A 36 1.59 14.62 -14.51
CA ASP A 36 0.24 15.20 -14.51
C ASP A 36 -0.40 15.14 -13.11
N SER A 37 -0.36 16.28 -12.42
CA SER A 37 -0.86 16.41 -11.05
C SER A 37 -2.36 16.15 -10.91
N SER A 38 -3.14 16.15 -12.00
CA SER A 38 -4.58 15.85 -11.95
C SER A 38 -4.88 14.41 -11.50
N VAL A 39 -3.97 13.47 -11.79
CA VAL A 39 -4.07 12.08 -11.32
C VAL A 39 -3.93 12.03 -9.80
N PHE A 40 -3.00 12.81 -9.26
CA PHE A 40 -2.78 12.92 -7.83
C PHE A 40 -3.94 13.65 -7.13
N ASP A 41 -4.45 14.73 -7.74
CA ASP A 41 -5.61 15.47 -7.25
C ASP A 41 -6.85 14.56 -7.14
N PHE A 42 -7.10 13.72 -8.15
CA PHE A 42 -8.20 12.75 -8.11
C PHE A 42 -8.01 11.70 -7.00
N PHE A 43 -6.77 11.24 -6.79
CA PHE A 43 -6.45 10.30 -5.70
C PHE A 43 -6.75 10.88 -4.32
N LEU A 44 -6.36 12.14 -4.10
CA LEU A 44 -6.65 12.89 -2.89
C LEU A 44 -8.16 13.12 -2.72
N GLU A 45 -8.85 13.55 -3.78
CA GLU A 45 -10.29 13.85 -3.75
C GLU A 45 -11.11 12.60 -3.42
N LYS A 46 -10.73 11.43 -3.95
CA LYS A 46 -11.38 10.15 -3.63
C LYS A 46 -10.96 9.55 -2.30
N ASN A 47 -10.03 10.20 -1.60
CA ASN A 47 -9.54 9.79 -0.30
C ASN A 47 -9.04 8.33 -0.28
N ILE A 48 -8.37 7.91 -1.37
CA ILE A 48 -7.97 6.51 -1.59
C ILE A 48 -6.96 6.06 -0.52
N LEU A 49 -6.11 6.97 -0.04
CA LEU A 49 -5.22 6.71 1.10
C LEU A 49 -5.99 6.22 2.33
N SER A 50 -7.14 6.81 2.66
CA SER A 50 -7.99 6.37 3.78
C SER A 50 -8.53 4.95 3.58
N TYR A 51 -8.76 4.51 2.35
CA TYR A 51 -9.18 3.14 2.07
C TYR A 51 -8.04 2.15 2.32
N PHE A 52 -6.82 2.49 1.94
CA PHE A 52 -5.64 1.70 2.30
C PHE A 52 -5.50 1.55 3.81
N LEU A 53 -5.72 2.62 4.56
CA LEU A 53 -5.71 2.55 6.04
C LEU A 53 -6.83 1.70 6.61
N HIS A 54 -8.02 1.78 6.02
CA HIS A 54 -9.14 0.95 6.45
C HIS A 54 -8.83 -0.54 6.23
N ILE A 55 -8.20 -0.88 5.11
CA ILE A 55 -7.76 -2.24 4.80
C ILE A 55 -6.67 -2.69 5.80
N MET A 56 -5.70 -1.84 6.12
CA MET A 56 -4.67 -2.16 7.12
C MET A 56 -5.22 -2.37 8.53
N ARG A 57 -6.33 -1.70 8.89
CA ARG A 57 -6.97 -1.83 10.21
C ARG A 57 -7.85 -3.08 10.33
N GLN A 58 -8.08 -3.80 9.24
CA GLN A 58 -8.89 -5.03 9.26
C GLN A 58 -8.10 -6.18 9.89
N LYS A 59 -8.41 -6.50 11.16
CA LYS A 59 -7.88 -7.69 11.85
C LYS A 59 -8.41 -8.95 11.19
N SER A 60 -7.58 -9.59 10.38
CA SER A 60 -7.84 -10.92 9.81
C SER A 60 -6.61 -11.78 10.07
N GLY A 61 -6.71 -13.07 10.38
CA GLY A 61 -5.53 -13.90 10.69
C GLY A 61 -4.46 -14.03 9.57
N ASP A 62 -4.71 -13.47 8.38
CA ASP A 62 -3.76 -13.35 7.25
C ASP A 62 -3.33 -11.89 6.97
N SER A 63 -3.74 -10.96 7.84
CA SER A 63 -3.65 -9.51 7.63
C SER A 63 -2.24 -8.95 7.80
N SER A 64 -1.32 -9.69 8.44
CA SER A 64 0.07 -9.28 8.60
C SER A 64 0.76 -9.06 7.24
N PHE A 65 0.60 -10.00 6.30
CA PHE A 65 1.19 -9.88 4.96
C PHE A 65 0.64 -8.67 4.18
N VAL A 66 -0.68 -8.49 4.20
CA VAL A 66 -1.35 -7.38 3.50
C VAL A 66 -0.91 -6.03 4.08
N CYS A 67 -0.80 -5.96 5.41
CA CYS A 67 -0.36 -4.77 6.12
C CYS A 67 1.09 -4.42 5.78
N VAL A 68 2.00 -5.41 5.79
CA VAL A 68 3.40 -5.21 5.41
C VAL A 68 3.54 -4.76 3.95
N GLN A 69 2.79 -5.36 3.03
CA GLN A 69 2.81 -4.96 1.61
C GLN A 69 2.27 -3.55 1.40
N LEU A 70 1.21 -3.16 2.11
CA LEU A 70 0.68 -1.79 2.09
C LEU A 70 1.70 -0.79 2.66
N LEU A 71 2.35 -1.12 3.79
CA LEU A 71 3.42 -0.29 4.36
C LEU A 71 4.59 -0.12 3.40
N GLN A 72 5.05 -1.20 2.76
CA GLN A 72 6.13 -1.12 1.77
C GLN A 72 5.74 -0.25 0.57
N THR A 73 4.52 -0.42 0.07
CA THR A 73 4.00 0.36 -1.05
C THR A 73 3.88 1.85 -0.69
N LEU A 74 3.36 2.15 0.50
CA LEU A 74 3.27 3.51 1.01
C LEU A 74 4.65 4.12 1.21
N ASN A 75 5.62 3.35 1.72
CA ASN A 75 6.97 3.84 1.93
C ASN A 75 7.64 4.22 0.60
N ILE A 76 7.50 3.40 -0.44
CA ILE A 76 7.96 3.72 -1.79
C ILE A 76 7.26 4.97 -2.32
N LEU A 77 5.94 5.08 -2.14
CA LEU A 77 5.17 6.25 -2.57
C LEU A 77 5.69 7.52 -1.89
N PHE A 78 5.89 7.51 -0.57
CA PHE A 78 6.38 8.67 0.18
C PHE A 78 7.83 9.03 -0.13
N GLU A 79 8.69 8.04 -0.44
CA GLU A 79 10.08 8.29 -0.84
C GLU A 79 10.19 8.88 -2.26
N ASN A 80 9.25 8.56 -3.15
CA ASN A 80 9.32 8.96 -4.56
C ASN A 80 8.50 10.22 -4.88
N ILE A 81 7.51 10.59 -4.06
CA ILE A 81 6.82 11.88 -4.21
C ILE A 81 7.80 13.01 -3.90
N SER A 82 8.04 13.86 -4.90
CA SER A 82 8.99 14.97 -4.79
C SER A 82 8.29 16.33 -4.74
N ASN A 83 7.00 16.39 -5.08
CA ASN A 83 6.23 17.62 -5.08
C ASN A 83 5.81 18.04 -3.66
N GLU A 84 6.21 19.24 -3.24
CA GLU A 84 5.88 19.79 -1.91
C GLU A 84 4.36 19.91 -1.68
N THR A 85 3.58 20.18 -2.72
CA THR A 85 2.11 20.31 -2.61
C THR A 85 1.48 18.94 -2.35
N SER A 86 1.91 17.93 -3.10
CA SER A 86 1.47 16.54 -2.93
C SER A 86 1.82 16.00 -1.55
N LEU A 87 3.05 16.25 -1.08
CA LEU A 87 3.52 15.92 0.27
C LEU A 87 2.69 16.64 1.34
N TYR A 88 2.43 17.93 1.16
CA TYR A 88 1.63 18.72 2.10
C TYR A 88 0.21 18.14 2.25
N TYR A 89 -0.43 17.75 1.15
CA TYR A 89 -1.77 17.15 1.20
C TYR A 89 -1.80 15.77 1.85
N LEU A 90 -0.81 14.92 1.58
CA LEU A 90 -0.71 13.60 2.22
C LEU A 90 -0.51 13.71 3.74
N LEU A 91 0.37 14.62 4.17
CA LEU A 91 0.72 14.78 5.59
C LEU A 91 -0.36 15.57 6.37
N SER A 92 -1.03 16.54 5.74
CA SER A 92 -2.01 17.40 6.41
C SER A 92 -3.33 16.70 6.76
N ASN A 93 -3.65 15.57 6.13
CA ASN A 93 -4.95 14.91 6.29
C ASN A 93 -5.04 14.03 7.56
N ASN A 94 -4.09 14.10 8.50
CA ASN A 94 -4.01 13.26 9.73
C ASN A 94 -4.02 11.73 9.50
N GLN A 95 -4.13 11.27 8.24
CA GLN A 95 -4.13 9.87 7.86
C GLN A 95 -2.76 9.26 8.11
N VAL A 96 -1.69 10.00 7.80
CA VAL A 96 -0.32 9.62 8.13
C VAL A 96 -0.11 9.53 9.64
N ASN A 97 -0.69 10.44 10.42
CA ASN A 97 -0.67 10.34 11.89
C ASN A 97 -1.39 9.07 12.37
N SER A 98 -2.49 8.67 11.73
CA SER A 98 -3.17 7.41 12.04
C SER A 98 -2.38 6.17 11.61
N ILE A 99 -1.47 6.27 10.62
CA ILE A 99 -0.52 5.20 10.25
C ILE A 99 0.54 5.08 11.34
N ILE A 100 1.18 6.19 11.69
CA ILE A 100 2.31 6.24 12.64
C ILE A 100 1.88 5.79 14.04
N VAL A 101 0.69 6.22 14.48
CA VAL A 101 0.14 5.88 15.80
C VAL A 101 -0.50 4.48 15.80
N HIS A 102 -0.68 3.85 14.63
CA HIS A 102 -1.24 2.51 14.59
C HIS A 102 -0.30 1.53 15.30
N LYS A 103 -0.80 0.89 16.35
CA LYS A 103 -0.14 -0.27 16.94
C LYS A 103 -0.30 -1.43 15.97
N PHE A 104 0.62 -1.51 15.01
CA PHE A 104 0.76 -2.68 14.17
C PHE A 104 1.10 -3.87 15.07
N ASP A 105 0.23 -4.86 15.06
CA ASP A 105 0.46 -6.13 15.72
C ASP A 105 1.19 -7.03 14.73
N PHE A 106 2.52 -6.90 14.69
CA PHE A 106 3.37 -7.75 13.85
C PHE A 106 3.69 -9.10 14.52
N PHE A 107 3.09 -9.40 15.68
CA PHE A 107 3.11 -10.72 16.29
C PHE A 107 2.09 -11.62 15.59
N ASP A 108 2.37 -11.97 14.34
CA ASP A 108 1.85 -13.20 13.74
C ASP A 108 3.06 -14.09 13.50
N GLU A 109 3.25 -15.04 14.40
CA GLU A 109 4.15 -16.18 14.25
C GLU A 109 3.64 -17.03 13.08
N ASP A 110 3.95 -16.67 11.84
CA ASP A 110 3.92 -17.60 10.72
C ASP A 110 5.05 -17.26 9.74
N VAL A 111 6.22 -17.81 10.07
CA VAL A 111 7.38 -18.03 9.20
C VAL A 111 7.13 -19.21 8.29
#